data_AF-G3HTD0-F1
#
_entry.id   AF-G3HTD0-F1
#
_cell.length_a   1.000
_cell.length_b   1.000
_cell.length_c   1.000
_cell.angle_alpha   90.00
_cell.angle_beta   90.00
_cell.angle_gamma   90.00
#
_symmetry.space_group_name_H-M   'P 1'
#
loop_
_entity.id
_entity.type
_entity.pdbx_description
1 polymer ?
#
loop_
_entity_poly.entity_id
_entity_poly.type
_entity_poly.pdbx_seq_one_letter_code
_entity_poly.pdbx_strand_id
1 'polypeptide(L)'
;MDPLFLLLHYLIKAGKEGKYQPLDQVVVDDLFPDCVLLLRFPELEKSLRHVTEEKEVNSKKYYKYSTEKTLKWLVKKVSQTVAALKANNVNVGARVQSSAYFSGDQVSKDKEEDYVRYAHGLISDYIPKELSDDLSKSLK
;
A
#
# COMPACT_ATOMS: atom_id res chain seq x y z
N MET A 1 -7.17 -8.38 -5.34
CA MET A 1 -5.79 -7.95 -5.03
C MET A 1 -5.48 -6.72 -5.84
N ASP A 2 -4.91 -5.69 -5.21
CA ASP A 2 -4.53 -4.45 -5.89
C ASP A 2 -3.16 -4.64 -6.58
N PRO A 3 -3.06 -4.54 -7.91
CA PRO A 3 -1.81 -4.76 -8.66
C PRO A 3 -0.69 -3.80 -8.25
N LEU A 4 -1.02 -2.65 -7.65
CA LEU A 4 -0.03 -1.65 -7.27
C LEU A 4 0.97 -2.18 -6.23
N PHE A 5 0.56 -3.09 -5.34
CA PHE A 5 1.47 -3.69 -4.36
C PHE A 5 2.55 -4.54 -5.03
N LEU A 6 2.19 -5.26 -6.10
CA LEU A 6 3.16 -6.04 -6.89
C LEU A 6 4.11 -5.10 -7.65
N LEU A 7 3.58 -4.06 -8.29
CA LEU A 7 4.40 -3.05 -8.95
C LEU A 7 5.35 -2.32 -8.00
N LEU A 8 4.90 -2.08 -6.77
CA LEU A 8 5.68 -1.37 -5.76
C LEU A 8 7.00 -2.10 -5.46
N HIS A 9 7.00 -3.43 -5.42
CA HIS A 9 8.22 -4.22 -5.25
C HIS A 9 9.26 -3.92 -6.35
N TYR A 10 8.84 -3.97 -7.62
CA TYR A 10 9.70 -3.69 -8.77
C TYR A 10 10.17 -2.23 -8.81
N LEU A 11 9.27 -1.30 -8.49
CA LEU A 11 9.58 0.13 -8.44
C LEU A 11 10.62 0.47 -7.36
N ILE A 12 10.54 -0.16 -6.19
CA ILE A 12 11.54 0.04 -5.13
C ILE A 12 12.89 -0.54 -5.55
N LYS A 13 12.89 -1.72 -6.20
CA LYS A 13 14.11 -2.36 -6.72
C LYS A 13 14.80 -1.46 -7.75
N ALA A 14 14.05 -0.93 -8.71
CA ALA A 14 14.53 0.05 -9.68
C ALA A 14 14.93 1.40 -9.06
N GLY A 15 14.20 1.82 -8.02
CA GLY A 15 14.43 3.08 -7.30
C GLY A 15 15.81 3.19 -6.66
N LYS A 16 16.46 2.06 -6.33
CA LYS A 16 17.85 2.02 -5.84
C LYS A 16 18.85 2.62 -6.82
N GLU A 17 18.54 2.61 -8.12
CA GLU A 17 19.39 3.21 -9.15
C GLU A 17 19.16 4.72 -9.29
N GLY A 18 18.08 5.27 -8.73
CA GLY A 18 17.76 6.70 -8.72
C GLY A 18 17.41 7.32 -10.09
N LYS A 19 17.32 6.50 -11.14
CA LYS A 19 17.12 6.92 -12.53
C LYS A 19 15.65 6.85 -12.95
N TYR A 20 15.32 7.62 -13.98
CA TYR A 20 14.04 7.54 -14.69
C TYR A 20 14.11 6.37 -15.67
N GLN A 21 13.24 5.37 -15.50
CA GLN A 21 13.24 4.17 -16.33
C GLN A 21 11.86 3.92 -16.94
N PRO A 22 11.79 3.37 -18.17
CA PRO A 22 10.54 2.92 -18.74
C PRO A 22 10.02 1.69 -17.98
N LEU A 23 8.70 1.49 -17.96
CA LEU A 23 8.08 0.36 -17.23
C LEU A 23 8.60 -1.00 -17.70
N ASP A 24 8.86 -1.14 -19.00
CA ASP A 24 9.38 -2.38 -19.59
C ASP A 24 10.75 -2.78 -19.02
N GLN A 25 11.53 -1.81 -18.52
CA GLN A 25 12.83 -2.05 -17.89
C GLN A 25 12.71 -2.24 -16.36
N VAL A 26 11.67 -1.68 -15.75
CA VAL A 26 11.43 -1.79 -14.31
C VAL A 26 10.82 -3.14 -13.95
N VAL A 27 9.86 -3.62 -14.74
CA VAL A 27 9.10 -4.85 -14.47
C VAL A 27 9.77 -6.05 -15.17
N VAL A 28 11.02 -6.31 -14.78
CA VAL A 28 11.81 -7.44 -15.29
C VAL A 28 12.19 -8.34 -14.13
N ASP A 29 11.79 -9.61 -14.24
CA ASP A 29 12.15 -10.65 -13.28
C ASP A 29 12.48 -11.96 -14.01
N ASP A 30 13.71 -12.46 -13.81
CA ASP A 30 14.18 -13.72 -14.40
C ASP A 30 13.53 -14.95 -13.74
N LEU A 31 13.08 -14.81 -12.48
CA LEU A 31 12.42 -15.89 -11.73
C LEU A 31 10.91 -15.94 -12.04
N PHE A 32 10.33 -14.81 -12.44
CA PHE A 32 8.88 -14.67 -12.70
C PHE A 32 8.62 -13.95 -14.03
N PRO A 33 8.75 -14.65 -15.18
CA PRO A 33 8.58 -14.05 -16.50
C PRO A 33 7.17 -13.51 -16.77
N ASP A 34 6.16 -13.98 -16.02
CA ASP A 34 4.77 -13.50 -16.13
C ASP A 34 4.56 -12.07 -15.58
N CYS A 35 5.60 -11.43 -15.02
CA CYS A 35 5.53 -10.03 -14.56
C CYS A 35 5.12 -9.06 -15.69
N VAL A 36 5.33 -9.44 -16.95
CA VAL A 36 4.88 -8.71 -18.14
C VAL A 36 3.36 -8.51 -18.17
N LEU A 37 2.58 -9.39 -17.52
CA LEU A 37 1.12 -9.23 -17.41
C LEU A 37 0.72 -7.96 -16.66
N LEU A 38 1.57 -7.46 -15.76
CA LEU A 38 1.32 -6.21 -15.03
C LEU A 38 1.30 -4.99 -15.96
N LEU A 39 2.07 -5.03 -17.07
CA LEU A 39 2.11 -3.97 -18.08
C LEU A 39 0.81 -3.90 -18.90
N ARG A 40 0.09 -5.01 -19.01
CA ARG A 40 -1.14 -5.13 -19.81
C ARG A 40 -2.38 -4.64 -19.06
N PHE A 41 -2.23 -4.18 -17.81
CA PHE A 41 -3.36 -3.78 -16.98
C PHE A 41 -4.00 -2.48 -17.48
N PRO A 42 -5.30 -2.47 -17.83
CA PRO A 42 -5.99 -1.24 -18.17
C PRO A 42 -6.01 -0.34 -16.93
N GLU A 43 -5.67 0.94 -17.10
CA GLU A 43 -5.51 1.93 -16.00
C GLU A 43 -4.18 1.91 -15.23
N LEU A 44 -3.19 1.15 -15.69
CA LEU A 44 -1.85 1.15 -15.09
C LEU A 44 -1.28 2.56 -14.92
N GLU A 45 -1.43 3.43 -15.92
CA GLU A 45 -0.94 4.81 -15.88
C GLU A 45 -1.56 5.63 -14.74
N LYS A 46 -2.87 5.48 -14.50
CA LYS A 46 -3.56 6.20 -13.41
C LYS A 46 -3.06 5.71 -12.06
N SER A 47 -2.89 4.40 -11.93
CA SER A 47 -2.39 3.74 -10.72
C SER A 47 -0.96 4.16 -10.42
N LEU A 48 -0.07 4.19 -11.41
CA LEU A 48 1.33 4.58 -11.28
C LEU A 48 1.52 6.01 -10.77
N ARG A 49 0.66 6.95 -11.17
CA ARG A 49 0.75 8.35 -10.72
C ARG A 49 0.67 8.52 -9.19
N HIS A 50 0.09 7.54 -8.49
CA HIS A 50 -0.02 7.55 -7.04
C HIS A 50 1.28 7.17 -6.32
N VAL A 51 2.20 6.48 -6.98
CA VAL A 51 3.44 5.93 -6.39
C VAL A 51 4.71 6.44 -7.07
N THR A 52 4.60 6.96 -8.30
CA THR A 52 5.74 7.38 -9.11
C THR A 52 5.65 8.83 -9.59
N GLU A 53 6.80 9.36 -9.95
CA GLU A 53 6.96 10.58 -10.73
C GLU A 53 7.08 10.21 -12.20
N GLU A 54 6.14 10.70 -13.00
CA GLU A 54 6.10 10.52 -14.44
C GLU A 54 6.86 11.67 -15.09
N LYS A 55 7.76 11.34 -16.01
CA LYS A 55 8.45 12.31 -16.86
C LYS A 55 8.34 11.86 -18.30
N GLU A 56 7.77 12.70 -19.14
CA GLU A 56 7.66 12.43 -20.57
C GLU A 56 8.81 13.10 -21.32
N VAL A 57 9.57 12.31 -22.10
CA VAL A 57 10.63 12.80 -22.96
C VAL A 57 10.52 12.08 -24.30
N ASN A 58 10.42 12.84 -25.40
CA ASN A 58 10.33 12.32 -26.77
C ASN A 58 9.19 11.29 -26.97
N SER A 59 7.99 11.58 -26.46
CA SER A 59 6.81 10.69 -26.50
C SER A 59 6.98 9.35 -25.78
N LYS A 60 8.01 9.21 -24.94
CA LYS A 60 8.22 8.06 -24.05
C LYS A 60 8.05 8.51 -22.60
N LYS A 61 7.28 7.73 -21.85
CA LYS A 61 7.04 7.95 -20.42
C LYS A 61 8.10 7.22 -19.61
N TYR A 62 8.73 7.94 -18.72
CA TYR A 62 9.68 7.42 -17.76
C TYR A 62 9.12 7.58 -16.36
N TYR A 63 9.35 6.58 -15.52
CA TYR A 63 8.84 6.53 -14.18
C TYR A 63 10.01 6.50 -13.20
N LYS A 64 9.87 7.27 -12.13
CA LYS A 64 10.77 7.23 -10.99
C LYS A 64 9.96 6.97 -9.73
N TYR A 65 10.43 6.05 -8.90
CA TYR A 65 9.81 5.77 -7.61
C TYR A 65 9.88 6.98 -6.67
N SER A 66 8.76 7.31 -6.03
CA SER A 66 8.65 8.43 -5.08
C SER A 66 8.07 7.92 -3.75
N THR A 67 8.88 7.96 -2.70
CA THR A 67 8.49 7.51 -1.36
C THR A 67 7.36 8.35 -0.77
N GLU A 68 7.41 9.67 -0.94
CA GLU A 68 6.39 10.58 -0.42
C GLU A 68 4.99 10.32 -1.00
N LYS A 69 4.91 10.11 -2.32
CA LYS A 69 3.65 9.79 -3.00
C LYS A 69 3.11 8.44 -2.54
N THR A 70 4.00 7.45 -2.43
CA THR A 70 3.68 6.10 -1.95
C THR A 70 3.12 6.14 -0.53
N LEU A 71 3.71 6.90 0.38
CA LEU A 71 3.19 7.07 1.74
C LEU A 71 1.78 7.69 1.74
N LYS A 72 1.56 8.76 0.96
CA LYS A 72 0.22 9.37 0.82
C LYS A 72 -0.82 8.37 0.28
N TRP A 73 -0.44 7.53 -0.68
CA TRP A 73 -1.30 6.48 -1.20
C TRP A 73 -1.58 5.41 -0.15
N LEU A 74 -0.56 4.95 0.58
CA LEU A 74 -0.73 3.93 1.62
C LEU A 74 -1.59 4.42 2.79
N VAL A 75 -1.45 5.67 3.23
CA VAL A 75 -2.34 6.27 4.26
C VAL A 75 -3.81 6.23 3.82
N LYS A 76 -4.09 6.50 2.54
CA LYS A 76 -5.46 6.36 2.00
C LYS A 76 -5.93 4.90 2.03
N LYS A 77 -5.05 3.95 1.74
CA LYS A 77 -5.37 2.51 1.83
C LYS A 77 -5.64 2.05 3.27
N VAL A 78 -4.90 2.58 4.24
CA VAL A 78 -5.18 2.35 5.68
C VAL A 78 -6.56 2.90 6.03
N SER A 79 -6.88 4.12 5.65
CA SER A 79 -8.23 4.67 5.91
C SER A 79 -9.33 3.85 5.24
N GLN A 80 -9.11 3.38 4.01
CA GLN A 80 -10.07 2.54 3.30
C GLN A 80 -10.27 1.18 3.99
N THR A 81 -9.19 0.55 4.47
CA THR A 81 -9.27 -0.71 5.21
C THR A 81 -9.93 -0.54 6.57
N VAL A 82 -9.65 0.55 7.30
CA VAL A 82 -10.38 0.90 8.53
C VAL A 82 -11.88 1.05 8.27
N ALA A 83 -12.27 1.75 7.21
CA ALA A 83 -13.69 1.89 6.83
C ALA A 83 -14.33 0.53 6.51
N ALA A 84 -13.63 -0.34 5.78
CA ALA A 84 -14.09 -1.69 5.49
C ALA A 84 -14.19 -2.58 6.74
N LEU A 85 -13.24 -2.47 7.68
CA LEU A 85 -13.26 -3.20 8.95
C LEU A 85 -14.46 -2.79 9.82
N LYS A 86 -14.73 -1.47 9.89
CA LYS A 86 -15.91 -0.92 10.57
C LYS A 86 -17.20 -1.39 9.91
N ALA A 87 -17.28 -1.36 8.57
CA ALA A 87 -18.46 -1.82 7.83
C ALA A 87 -18.74 -3.32 8.00
N ASN A 88 -17.69 -4.14 8.10
CA ASN A 88 -17.79 -5.58 8.31
C ASN A 88 -17.91 -5.99 9.79
N ASN A 89 -18.00 -5.02 10.72
CA ASN A 89 -18.04 -5.25 12.18
C ASN A 89 -16.93 -6.18 12.70
N VAL A 90 -15.72 -6.05 12.14
CA VAL A 90 -14.57 -6.88 12.57
C VAL A 90 -14.08 -6.40 13.94
N ASN A 91 -14.04 -7.29 14.91
CA ASN A 91 -13.53 -6.97 16.25
C ASN A 91 -12.00 -6.88 16.21
N VAL A 92 -11.46 -5.66 16.32
CA VAL A 92 -10.01 -5.37 16.31
C VAL A 92 -9.41 -5.24 17.72
N GLY A 93 -10.19 -5.48 18.77
CA GLY A 93 -9.72 -5.35 20.15
C GLY A 93 -8.60 -6.34 20.49
N ALA A 94 -7.55 -5.85 21.16
CA ALA A 94 -6.38 -6.64 21.58
C ALA A 94 -6.69 -7.84 22.51
N ARG A 95 -7.93 -7.97 22.99
CA ARG A 95 -8.44 -9.13 23.72
C ARG A 95 -9.70 -9.63 23.04
N VAL A 96 -9.74 -10.92 22.71
CA VAL A 96 -10.97 -11.63 22.34
C VAL A 96 -11.86 -11.68 23.58
N GLN A 97 -12.67 -10.64 23.80
CA GLN A 97 -13.74 -10.72 24.77
C GLN A 97 -14.86 -11.56 24.18
N SER A 98 -15.27 -12.61 24.91
CA SER A 98 -16.37 -13.48 24.53
C SER A 98 -17.61 -12.65 24.24
N SER A 99 -18.38 -13.02 23.20
CA SER A 99 -19.62 -12.34 22.80
C SER A 99 -20.69 -12.26 23.90
N ALA A 100 -20.51 -12.96 25.03
CA ALA A 100 -21.39 -12.96 26.19
C ALA A 100 -21.22 -11.74 27.12
N TYR A 101 -20.21 -10.88 26.91
CA TYR A 101 -19.86 -9.80 27.85
C TYR A 101 -19.82 -8.42 27.17
N PHE A 102 -20.89 -8.05 26.46
CA PHE A 102 -21.09 -6.66 26.02
C PHE A 102 -21.70 -5.84 27.16
N SER A 103 -20.92 -5.56 28.21
CA SER A 103 -21.28 -4.50 29.16
C SER A 103 -20.92 -3.17 28.51
N GLY A 104 -21.95 -2.38 28.22
CA GLY A 104 -21.84 -1.10 27.54
C GLY A 104 -20.92 -0.11 28.25
N ASP A 105 -20.47 0.85 27.44
CA ASP A 105 -20.20 2.22 27.88
C ASP A 105 -18.78 2.61 28.34
N GLN A 106 -17.73 2.22 27.61
CA GLN A 106 -16.41 2.91 27.66
C GLN A 106 -15.65 3.01 26.32
N VAL A 107 -16.27 2.75 25.16
CA VAL A 107 -15.53 2.17 24.02
C VAL A 107 -15.41 3.06 22.78
N SER A 108 -15.34 4.38 22.90
CA SER A 108 -15.37 5.28 21.71
C SER A 108 -14.00 5.78 21.24
N LYS A 109 -12.99 5.92 22.11
CA LYS A 109 -11.68 6.49 21.74
C LYS A 109 -10.60 5.44 21.47
N ASP A 110 -10.50 4.41 22.32
CA ASP A 110 -9.47 3.36 22.17
C ASP A 110 -9.66 2.47 20.93
N LYS A 111 -10.89 2.38 20.40
CA LYS A 111 -11.19 1.56 19.21
C LYS A 111 -10.49 2.05 17.96
N GLU A 112 -10.43 3.36 17.74
CA GLU A 112 -10.01 3.88 16.44
C GLU A 112 -8.51 3.65 16.18
N GLU A 113 -7.68 3.85 17.20
CA GLU A 113 -6.24 3.53 17.14
C GLU A 113 -6.02 2.02 16.93
N ASP A 114 -6.82 1.17 17.58
CA ASP A 114 -6.77 -0.29 17.38
C ASP A 114 -7.14 -0.69 15.93
N TYR A 115 -8.16 -0.07 15.33
CA TYR A 115 -8.49 -0.29 13.91
C TYR A 115 -7.35 0.13 12.99
N VAL A 116 -6.71 1.28 13.26
CA VAL A 116 -5.58 1.77 12.47
C VAL A 116 -4.39 0.83 12.61
N ARG A 117 -4.09 0.35 13.82
CA ARG A 117 -3.01 -0.61 14.07
C ARG A 117 -3.27 -1.95 13.39
N TYR A 118 -4.51 -2.43 13.41
CA TYR A 118 -4.89 -3.66 12.73
C TYR A 118 -4.81 -3.52 11.21
N ALA A 119 -5.31 -2.40 10.66
CA ALA A 119 -5.20 -2.08 9.24
C ALA A 119 -3.73 -1.93 8.78
N HIS A 120 -2.89 -1.29 9.59
CA HIS A 120 -1.45 -1.22 9.38
C HIS A 120 -0.85 -2.62 9.27
N GLY A 121 -1.16 -3.51 10.22
CA GLY A 121 -0.69 -4.90 10.22
C GLY A 121 -1.07 -5.64 8.93
N LEU A 122 -2.35 -5.55 8.53
CA LEU A 122 -2.81 -6.16 7.28
C LEU A 122 -2.08 -5.65 6.05
N ILE A 123 -1.78 -4.35 5.99
CA ILE A 123 -1.07 -3.74 4.86
C ILE A 123 0.42 -4.09 4.92
N SER A 124 1.01 -4.21 6.11
CA SER A 124 2.42 -4.53 6.32
C SER A 124 2.82 -5.88 5.71
N ASP A 125 1.88 -6.83 5.61
CA ASP A 125 2.11 -8.12 4.95
C ASP A 125 2.30 -8.01 3.42
N TYR A 126 1.86 -6.90 2.81
CA TYR A 126 1.95 -6.67 1.36
C TYR A 126 3.05 -5.68 0.96
N ILE A 127 3.75 -5.07 1.92
CA ILE A 127 4.80 -4.08 1.66
C ILE A 127 6.12 -4.49 2.34
N PRO A 128 7.28 -4.04 1.82
CA PRO A 128 8.55 -4.27 2.50
C PRO A 128 8.59 -3.59 3.86
N LYS A 129 9.34 -4.20 4.81
CA LYS A 129 9.45 -3.75 6.21
C LYS A 129 9.84 -2.26 6.33
N GLU A 130 10.75 -1.80 5.49
CA GLU A 130 11.19 -0.39 5.44
C GLU A 130 10.01 0.58 5.26
N LEU A 131 9.08 0.26 4.35
CA LEU A 131 7.89 1.08 4.12
C LEU A 131 6.86 0.94 5.23
N SER A 132 6.75 -0.24 5.85
CA SER A 132 5.88 -0.44 7.00
C SER A 132 6.31 0.44 8.18
N ASP A 133 7.62 0.55 8.42
CA ASP A 133 8.18 1.39 9.48
C ASP A 133 7.92 2.87 9.20
N ASP A 134 8.15 3.32 7.97
CA ASP A 134 7.87 4.72 7.59
C ASP A 134 6.38 5.06 7.63
N LEU A 135 5.52 4.11 7.27
CA LEU A 135 4.09 4.25 7.38
C LEU A 135 3.65 4.35 8.84
N SER A 136 4.22 3.54 9.73
CA SER A 136 3.96 3.62 11.18
C SER A 136 4.34 4.98 11.77
N LYS A 137 5.39 5.63 11.26
CA LYS A 137 5.77 6.99 11.64
C LYS A 137 4.79 8.02 11.11
N SER A 138 4.26 7.84 9.90
CA SER A 138 3.29 8.78 9.29
C SER A 138 1.88 8.69 9.87
N LEU A 139 1.55 7.60 10.56
CA LEU A 139 0.26 7.38 11.23
C LEU A 139 0.25 7.89 12.69
N LYS A 140 1.40 8.33 13.22
CA LYS A 140 1.53 8.87 14.58
C LYS A 140 1.21 10.36 14.65
#